data_AF-A0A969K858-F1
#
_entry.id   AF-A0A969K858-F1
#
_cell.length_a   1.000
_cell.length_b   1.000
_cell.length_c   1.000
_cell.angle_alpha   90.00
_cell.angle_beta   90.00
_cell.angle_gamma   90.00
#
_symmetry.space_group_name_H-M   'P 1'
#
loop_
_entity.id
_entity.type
_entity.pdbx_description
1 polymer ?
#
loop_
_entity_poly.entity_id
_entity_poly.type
_entity_poly.pdbx_seq_one_letter_code
_entity_poly.pdbx_strand_id
1 'polypeptide(L)'
;MKRLLYVATPIGLALLVLAAGWFALAPRVAPVVYQVFGVLGAVLLATGIWARRQVLPRGGGASTVRFGAGALASVGVAVSILLLVNFLSSRYHERIDLTTTKTFSLHPVTIRVLEQLDTDVKVLAFVPSRDTMQQRVVTRLLDVFAYHQPRLDTEVVDPTLRPDLVDLVGIRNTNLTIVRGNDRQVVFPGFEEADLAAALVEVNRKQPKIIYWVMGHGERGFEAGGGLGFNRLRGDLTNEYYEVRPLSVGAGERVPEDASLLIFADPREPIPSEIARIYNAWLRDGGRALLLVDVNFGQIDADAHPAQFLLDRWGVRAPMGVVMDPRARTGATDPRTSVGDVFGSHEAVAALPGMRVVFNVARPLEFFETTEDRQIFHHALVRVGGEPTGFGARPVHRDRPGACPHRSVDQRRGAGAVGGACPHRGAARVSQVRAAAGCRGRGPRKRASSSSAMRIS
;
A
#
# COMPACT_ATOMS: atom_id res chain seq x y z
N MET A 1 -22.67 -73.57 -6.59
CA MET A 1 -21.76 -72.51 -7.09
C MET A 1 -21.84 -72.27 -8.60
N LYS A 2 -21.31 -73.14 -9.50
CA LYS A 2 -21.14 -72.81 -10.95
C LYS A 2 -22.35 -72.17 -11.69
N ARG A 3 -23.61 -72.53 -11.36
CA ARG A 3 -24.81 -71.88 -11.95
C ARG A 3 -24.98 -70.40 -11.55
N LEU A 4 -24.59 -69.99 -10.33
CA LEU A 4 -24.78 -68.61 -9.84
C LEU A 4 -23.97 -67.59 -10.67
N LEU A 5 -22.72 -67.94 -10.99
CA LEU A 5 -21.80 -67.12 -11.79
C LEU A 5 -22.29 -66.91 -13.23
N TYR A 6 -23.21 -67.74 -13.72
CA TYR A 6 -23.82 -67.58 -15.05
C TYR A 6 -24.91 -66.49 -15.08
N VAL A 7 -25.48 -66.14 -13.91
CA VAL A 7 -26.48 -65.07 -13.76
C VAL A 7 -25.82 -63.72 -13.42
N ALA A 8 -24.59 -63.73 -12.91
CA ALA A 8 -23.84 -62.52 -12.58
C ALA A 8 -23.61 -61.59 -13.79
N THR A 9 -23.38 -62.14 -15.00
CA THR A 9 -23.15 -61.31 -16.20
C THR A 9 -24.38 -60.53 -16.68
N PRO A 10 -25.60 -61.11 -16.85
CA PRO A 10 -26.79 -60.31 -17.16
C PRO A 10 -27.19 -59.36 -16.02
N ILE A 11 -26.98 -59.74 -14.75
CA ILE A 11 -27.25 -58.84 -13.61
C ILE A 11 -26.31 -57.61 -13.65
N GLY A 12 -25.01 -57.81 -13.85
CA GLY A 12 -24.05 -56.70 -13.96
C GLY A 12 -24.34 -55.78 -15.14
N LEU A 13 -24.77 -56.32 -16.28
CA LEU A 13 -25.21 -55.54 -17.44
C LEU A 13 -26.48 -54.73 -17.14
N ALA A 14 -27.50 -55.35 -16.51
CA ALA A 14 -28.72 -54.67 -16.12
C ALA A 14 -28.47 -53.53 -15.12
N LEU A 15 -27.56 -53.73 -14.16
CA LEU A 15 -27.16 -52.69 -13.20
C LEU A 15 -26.43 -51.51 -13.87
N LEU A 16 -25.58 -51.77 -14.88
CA LEU A 16 -24.97 -50.67 -15.67
C LEU A 16 -26.02 -49.89 -16.49
N VAL A 17 -26.99 -50.58 -17.11
CA VAL A 17 -28.07 -49.91 -17.86
C VAL A 17 -28.96 -49.09 -16.93
N LEU A 18 -29.29 -49.60 -15.73
CA LEU A 18 -30.05 -48.86 -14.72
C LEU A 18 -29.27 -47.65 -14.19
N ALA A 19 -27.97 -47.78 -13.93
CA ALA A 19 -27.12 -46.66 -13.51
C ALA A 19 -27.03 -45.57 -14.58
N ALA A 20 -26.87 -45.95 -15.86
CA ALA A 20 -26.84 -45.02 -16.98
C ALA A 20 -28.20 -44.32 -17.20
N GLY A 21 -29.32 -45.06 -17.09
CA GLY A 21 -30.66 -44.50 -17.18
C GLY A 21 -30.97 -43.53 -16.03
N TRP A 22 -30.62 -43.89 -14.80
CA TRP A 22 -30.79 -43.02 -13.63
C TRP A 22 -29.96 -41.74 -13.73
N PHE A 23 -28.73 -41.85 -14.23
CA PHE A 23 -27.86 -40.69 -14.50
C PHE A 23 -28.48 -39.74 -15.55
N ALA A 24 -29.10 -40.28 -16.59
CA ALA A 24 -29.74 -39.49 -17.65
C ALA A 24 -31.03 -38.76 -17.18
N LEU A 25 -31.83 -39.37 -16.30
CA LEU A 25 -33.10 -38.77 -15.83
C LEU A 25 -32.99 -37.95 -14.54
N ALA A 26 -32.05 -38.25 -13.63
CA ALA A 26 -32.05 -37.71 -12.27
C ALA A 26 -30.66 -37.23 -11.75
N PRO A 27 -29.87 -36.44 -12.50
CA PRO A 27 -28.47 -36.12 -12.17
C PRO A 27 -28.26 -35.30 -10.88
N ARG A 28 -29.32 -34.77 -10.26
CA ARG A 28 -29.27 -34.01 -8.99
C ARG A 28 -29.59 -34.85 -7.75
N VAL A 29 -30.03 -36.11 -7.90
CA VAL A 29 -30.56 -36.91 -6.78
C VAL A 29 -29.55 -37.98 -6.36
N ALA A 30 -28.80 -37.70 -5.28
CA ALA A 30 -27.84 -38.60 -4.63
C ALA A 30 -26.72 -39.17 -5.56
N PRO A 31 -25.70 -38.36 -5.95
CA PRO A 31 -24.72 -38.76 -6.96
C PRO A 31 -23.87 -39.99 -6.59
N VAL A 32 -23.68 -40.27 -5.30
CA VAL A 32 -22.97 -41.47 -4.81
C VAL A 32 -23.69 -42.77 -5.23
N VAL A 33 -25.02 -42.73 -5.39
CA VAL A 33 -25.83 -43.94 -5.62
C VAL A 33 -25.58 -44.53 -7.01
N TYR A 34 -25.60 -43.72 -8.07
CA TYR A 34 -25.30 -44.22 -9.43
C TYR A 34 -23.82 -44.62 -9.58
N GLN A 35 -22.91 -43.97 -8.84
CA GLN A 35 -21.49 -44.32 -8.81
C GLN A 35 -21.29 -45.72 -8.19
N VAL A 36 -21.93 -46.00 -7.05
CA VAL A 36 -21.89 -47.32 -6.41
C VAL A 36 -22.50 -48.40 -7.30
N PHE A 37 -23.66 -48.17 -7.92
CA PHE A 37 -24.25 -49.14 -8.86
C PHE A 37 -23.40 -49.36 -10.12
N GLY A 38 -22.77 -48.31 -10.65
CA GLY A 38 -21.83 -48.39 -11.77
C GLY A 38 -20.61 -49.25 -11.45
N VAL A 39 -19.95 -49.00 -10.31
CA VAL A 39 -18.81 -49.80 -9.84
C VAL A 39 -19.21 -51.25 -9.56
N LEU A 40 -20.35 -51.48 -8.90
CA LEU A 40 -20.85 -52.82 -8.60
C LEU A 40 -21.18 -53.61 -9.88
N GLY A 41 -21.83 -52.98 -10.86
CA GLY A 41 -22.11 -53.57 -12.16
C GLY A 41 -20.85 -53.95 -12.93
N ALA A 42 -19.84 -53.06 -12.94
CA ALA A 42 -18.54 -53.32 -13.53
C ALA A 42 -17.78 -54.49 -12.86
N VAL A 43 -17.79 -54.56 -11.52
CA VAL A 43 -17.17 -55.65 -10.75
C VAL A 43 -17.88 -56.99 -10.99
N LEU A 44 -19.22 -57.00 -11.08
CA LEU A 44 -20.00 -58.21 -11.40
C LEU A 44 -19.76 -58.71 -12.84
N LEU A 45 -19.63 -57.80 -13.81
CA LEU A 45 -19.23 -58.16 -15.17
C LEU A 45 -17.79 -58.69 -15.23
N ALA A 46 -16.83 -58.02 -14.57
CA ALA A 46 -15.44 -58.45 -14.53
C ALA A 46 -15.26 -59.84 -13.90
N THR A 47 -15.90 -60.08 -12.75
CA THR A 47 -15.86 -61.39 -12.07
C THR A 47 -16.61 -62.47 -12.87
N GLY A 48 -17.74 -62.14 -13.52
CA GLY A 48 -18.43 -63.04 -14.44
C GLY A 48 -17.58 -63.44 -15.65
N ILE A 49 -16.90 -62.49 -16.29
CA ILE A 49 -15.97 -62.74 -17.41
C ILE A 49 -14.78 -63.59 -16.95
N TRP A 50 -14.19 -63.29 -15.79
CA TRP A 50 -13.08 -64.04 -15.21
C TRP A 50 -13.46 -65.49 -14.88
N ALA A 51 -14.62 -65.71 -14.26
CA ALA A 51 -15.15 -67.04 -13.99
C ALA A 51 -15.45 -67.81 -15.29
N ARG A 52 -16.00 -67.15 -16.32
CA ARG A 52 -16.21 -67.75 -17.65
C ARG A 52 -14.89 -68.21 -18.30
N ARG A 53 -13.79 -67.49 -18.02
CA ARG A 53 -12.42 -67.84 -18.45
C ARG A 53 -11.88 -69.12 -17.77
N GLN A 54 -12.36 -69.47 -16.58
CA GLN A 54 -11.93 -70.67 -15.83
C GLN A 54 -12.79 -71.92 -16.08
N VAL A 55 -14.04 -71.77 -16.55
CA VAL A 55 -15.00 -72.88 -16.69
C VAL A 55 -14.98 -73.54 -18.08
N LEU A 56 -14.25 -72.97 -19.05
CA LEU A 56 -14.06 -73.56 -20.38
C LEU A 56 -13.09 -74.76 -20.32
N PRO A 57 -13.49 -75.96 -20.80
CA PRO A 57 -12.58 -77.10 -20.88
C PRO A 57 -11.46 -76.83 -21.90
N ARG A 58 -10.27 -77.40 -21.64
CA ARG A 58 -9.06 -77.30 -22.49
C ARG A 58 -9.14 -78.15 -23.78
N GLY A 59 -10.35 -78.37 -24.32
CA GLY A 59 -10.57 -79.04 -25.59
C GLY A 59 -10.17 -78.15 -26.78
N GLY A 60 -9.56 -78.78 -27.79
CA GLY A 60 -9.08 -78.12 -29.01
C GLY A 60 -10.20 -77.67 -29.96
N GLY A 61 -9.81 -76.88 -30.97
CA GLY A 61 -10.71 -76.30 -31.97
C GLY A 61 -10.92 -74.78 -31.79
N ALA A 62 -11.05 -74.09 -32.93
CA ALA A 62 -11.36 -72.66 -33.05
C ALA A 62 -10.49 -71.72 -32.18
N SER A 63 -9.20 -71.59 -32.53
CA SER A 63 -8.28 -70.60 -31.93
C SER A 63 -8.65 -69.15 -32.29
N THR A 64 -9.10 -68.87 -33.51
CA THR A 64 -9.29 -67.51 -34.05
C THR A 64 -10.34 -66.68 -33.30
N VAL A 65 -11.47 -67.26 -32.93
CA VAL A 65 -12.59 -66.55 -32.28
C VAL A 65 -12.25 -66.15 -30.83
N ARG A 66 -11.40 -66.93 -30.15
CA ARG A 66 -11.07 -66.76 -28.73
C ARG A 66 -10.22 -65.51 -28.45
N PHE A 67 -9.44 -65.02 -29.42
CA PHE A 67 -8.67 -63.77 -29.28
C PHE A 67 -9.52 -62.53 -29.59
N GLY A 68 -10.32 -62.55 -30.66
CA GLY A 68 -11.14 -61.40 -31.06
C GLY A 68 -12.13 -60.93 -29.99
N ALA A 69 -12.81 -61.86 -29.31
CA ALA A 69 -13.74 -61.53 -28.22
C ALA A 69 -13.07 -60.86 -27.02
N GLY A 70 -11.81 -61.20 -26.72
CA GLY A 70 -11.02 -60.55 -25.67
C GLY A 70 -10.61 -59.13 -26.07
N ALA A 71 -10.12 -58.96 -27.31
CA ALA A 71 -9.70 -57.66 -27.84
C ALA A 71 -10.87 -56.66 -27.89
N LEU A 72 -12.03 -57.08 -28.40
CA LEU A 72 -13.23 -56.24 -28.46
C LEU A 72 -13.70 -55.78 -27.07
N ALA A 73 -13.61 -56.63 -26.05
CA ALA A 73 -13.94 -56.27 -24.68
C ALA A 73 -12.97 -55.21 -24.11
N SER A 74 -11.66 -55.34 -24.34
CA SER A 74 -10.68 -54.32 -23.93
C SER A 74 -10.83 -52.99 -24.68
N VAL A 75 -11.17 -53.02 -25.98
CA VAL A 75 -11.47 -51.80 -26.76
C VAL A 75 -12.72 -51.11 -26.22
N GLY A 76 -13.78 -51.87 -25.93
CA GLY A 76 -15.00 -51.33 -25.30
C GLY A 76 -14.71 -50.62 -23.97
N VAL A 77 -13.94 -51.24 -23.08
CA VAL A 77 -13.53 -50.63 -21.80
C VAL A 77 -12.67 -49.38 -22.02
N ALA A 78 -11.70 -49.41 -22.94
CA ALA A 78 -10.86 -48.25 -23.24
C ALA A 78 -11.67 -47.07 -23.79
N VAL A 79 -12.64 -47.33 -24.69
CA VAL A 79 -13.56 -46.32 -25.22
C VAL A 79 -14.48 -45.78 -24.11
N SER A 80 -15.02 -46.64 -23.23
CA SER A 80 -15.81 -46.18 -22.07
C SER A 80 -15.00 -45.29 -21.11
N ILE A 81 -13.72 -45.58 -20.88
CA ILE A 81 -12.83 -44.73 -20.08
C ILE A 81 -12.57 -43.40 -20.78
N LEU A 82 -12.28 -43.39 -22.09
CA LEU A 82 -12.06 -42.17 -22.87
C LEU A 82 -13.32 -41.28 -22.89
N LEU A 83 -14.50 -41.86 -23.08
CA LEU A 83 -15.78 -41.14 -23.01
C LEU A 83 -16.05 -40.59 -21.61
N LEU A 84 -15.78 -41.37 -20.55
CA LEU A 84 -15.91 -40.92 -19.16
C LEU A 84 -14.97 -39.74 -18.85
N VAL A 85 -13.70 -39.82 -19.27
CA VAL A 85 -12.70 -38.75 -19.07
C VAL A 85 -13.09 -37.49 -19.86
N ASN A 86 -13.53 -37.63 -21.11
CA ASN A 86 -14.00 -36.52 -21.93
C ASN A 86 -15.26 -35.85 -21.32
N PHE A 87 -16.21 -36.65 -20.82
CA PHE A 87 -17.40 -36.16 -20.12
C PHE A 87 -17.04 -35.45 -18.80
N LEU A 88 -16.11 -36.01 -18.00
CA LEU A 88 -15.66 -35.38 -16.76
C LEU A 88 -14.94 -34.06 -17.04
N SER A 89 -14.04 -34.04 -18.03
CA SER A 89 -13.28 -32.85 -18.44
C SER A 89 -14.14 -31.75 -19.03
N SER A 90 -15.26 -32.08 -19.67
CA SER A 90 -16.20 -31.08 -20.20
C SER A 90 -17.18 -30.59 -19.12
N ARG A 91 -17.52 -31.42 -18.13
CA ARG A 91 -18.46 -31.05 -17.06
C ARG A 91 -17.81 -30.33 -15.87
N TYR A 92 -16.57 -30.66 -15.54
CA TYR A 92 -15.79 -30.13 -14.42
C TYR A 92 -14.54 -29.39 -14.94
N HIS A 93 -14.71 -28.11 -15.25
CA HIS A 93 -13.63 -27.21 -15.69
C HIS A 93 -12.77 -26.71 -14.51
N GLU A 94 -12.33 -27.62 -13.65
CA GLU A 94 -11.35 -27.36 -12.58
C GLU A 94 -9.97 -27.10 -13.21
N ARG A 95 -9.58 -25.82 -13.29
CA ARG A 95 -8.29 -25.40 -13.86
C ARG A 95 -7.16 -25.61 -12.87
N ILE A 96 -6.73 -26.87 -12.74
CA ILE A 96 -5.50 -27.21 -12.01
C ILE A 96 -4.29 -26.67 -12.79
N ASP A 97 -3.74 -25.53 -12.36
CA ASP A 97 -2.50 -24.98 -12.92
C ASP A 97 -1.31 -25.88 -12.54
N LEU A 98 -0.83 -26.65 -13.53
CA LEU A 98 0.32 -27.53 -13.43
C LEU A 98 1.64 -26.84 -13.85
N THR A 99 1.64 -25.52 -14.06
CA THR A 99 2.89 -24.78 -14.32
C THR A 99 3.73 -24.66 -13.05
N THR A 100 5.04 -24.86 -13.18
CA THR A 100 6.01 -24.84 -12.06
C THR A 100 6.04 -23.50 -11.30
N THR A 101 5.48 -22.45 -11.89
CA THR A 101 5.51 -21.06 -11.41
C THR A 101 4.15 -20.49 -11.01
N LYS A 102 3.05 -21.26 -11.11
CA LYS A 102 1.67 -20.84 -10.76
C LYS A 102 1.24 -19.48 -11.31
N THR A 103 1.72 -19.11 -12.50
CA THR A 103 1.68 -17.73 -12.99
C THR A 103 0.27 -17.29 -13.46
N PHE A 104 -0.74 -18.14 -13.27
CA PHE A 104 -2.15 -17.88 -13.61
C PHE A 104 -3.11 -18.09 -12.44
N SER A 105 -2.62 -18.21 -11.20
CA SER A 105 -3.45 -18.27 -9.98
C SER A 105 -3.26 -17.04 -9.11
N LEU A 106 -4.36 -16.43 -8.66
CA LEU A 106 -4.34 -15.33 -7.68
C LEU A 106 -3.72 -15.77 -6.36
N HIS A 107 -3.18 -14.81 -5.61
CA HIS A 107 -2.69 -15.04 -4.27
C HIS A 107 -3.84 -15.47 -3.33
N PRO A 108 -3.65 -16.43 -2.39
CA PRO A 108 -4.72 -16.91 -1.51
C PRO A 108 -5.34 -15.85 -0.58
N VAL A 109 -4.72 -14.68 -0.44
CA VAL A 109 -5.31 -13.52 0.25
C VAL A 109 -6.35 -12.83 -0.65
N THR A 110 -6.03 -12.62 -1.92
CA THR A 110 -6.91 -12.03 -2.94
C THR A 110 -8.18 -12.86 -3.13
N ILE A 111 -8.06 -14.19 -3.14
CA ILE A 111 -9.22 -15.09 -3.21
C ILE A 111 -10.19 -14.85 -2.04
N ARG A 112 -9.68 -14.62 -0.81
CA ARG A 112 -10.54 -14.31 0.36
C ARG A 112 -11.21 -12.93 0.26
N VAL A 113 -10.54 -11.95 -0.37
CA VAL A 113 -11.16 -10.65 -0.67
C VAL A 113 -12.34 -10.83 -1.63
N LEU A 114 -12.16 -11.67 -2.66
CA LEU A 114 -13.20 -12.00 -3.63
C LEU A 114 -14.36 -12.81 -3.02
N GLU A 115 -14.07 -13.77 -2.13
CA GLU A 115 -15.08 -14.51 -1.35
C GLU A 115 -15.91 -13.61 -0.42
N GLN A 116 -15.33 -12.48 0.03
CA GLN A 116 -15.98 -11.51 0.92
C GLN A 116 -16.71 -10.38 0.17
N LEU A 117 -16.64 -10.34 -1.16
CA LEU A 117 -17.33 -9.34 -1.98
C LEU A 117 -18.84 -9.62 -2.03
N ASP A 118 -19.66 -8.79 -1.38
CA ASP A 118 -21.12 -8.91 -1.41
C ASP A 118 -21.83 -7.74 -2.11
N THR A 119 -21.09 -6.73 -2.54
CA THR A 119 -21.53 -5.68 -3.47
C THR A 119 -21.22 -6.03 -4.92
N ASP A 120 -22.01 -5.49 -5.86
CA ASP A 120 -21.70 -5.56 -7.28
C ASP A 120 -20.70 -4.45 -7.65
N VAL A 121 -19.65 -4.80 -8.38
CA VAL A 121 -18.48 -3.92 -8.58
C VAL A 121 -18.05 -3.92 -10.04
N LYS A 122 -17.83 -2.72 -10.60
CA LYS A 122 -17.28 -2.54 -11.95
C LYS A 122 -15.83 -2.07 -11.92
N VAL A 123 -14.96 -2.77 -12.64
CA VAL A 123 -13.55 -2.46 -12.84
C VAL A 123 -13.35 -1.96 -14.26
N LEU A 124 -12.79 -0.75 -14.42
CA LEU A 124 -12.42 -0.15 -15.69
C LEU A 124 -10.89 0.00 -15.73
N ALA A 125 -10.20 -0.77 -16.58
CA ALA A 125 -8.77 -0.61 -16.79
C ALA A 125 -8.49 0.17 -18.08
N PHE A 126 -7.86 1.32 -17.97
CA PHE A 126 -7.52 2.20 -19.09
C PHE A 126 -6.18 1.78 -19.67
N VAL A 127 -6.19 1.25 -20.89
CA VAL A 127 -5.00 0.77 -21.59
C VAL A 127 -5.09 1.17 -23.08
N PRO A 128 -4.15 1.97 -23.62
CA PRO A 128 -4.18 2.42 -25.00
C PRO A 128 -4.11 1.24 -26.00
N SER A 129 -4.92 1.26 -27.07
CA SER A 129 -4.98 0.18 -28.07
C SER A 129 -3.67 -0.04 -28.84
N ARG A 130 -2.77 0.95 -28.81
CA ARG A 130 -1.39 0.82 -29.32
C ARG A 130 -0.54 -0.18 -28.52
N ASP A 131 -0.88 -0.48 -27.26
CA ASP A 131 -0.21 -1.51 -26.47
C ASP A 131 -1.07 -2.78 -26.38
N THR A 132 -1.12 -3.48 -27.50
CA THR A 132 -1.81 -4.77 -27.63
C THR A 132 -1.12 -5.89 -26.83
N MET A 133 0.02 -5.65 -26.17
CA MET A 133 0.62 -6.60 -25.24
C MET A 133 0.11 -6.36 -23.82
N GLN A 134 0.16 -5.12 -23.34
CA GLN A 134 -0.37 -4.73 -22.03
C GLN A 134 -1.87 -4.99 -21.93
N GLN A 135 -2.66 -4.68 -22.97
CA GLN A 135 -4.09 -5.05 -23.01
C GLN A 135 -4.29 -6.54 -22.77
N ARG A 136 -3.55 -7.42 -23.45
CA ARG A 136 -3.67 -8.88 -23.29
C ARG A 136 -3.18 -9.40 -21.93
N VAL A 137 -2.33 -8.68 -21.21
CA VAL A 137 -1.95 -9.01 -19.84
C VAL A 137 -3.05 -8.57 -18.86
N VAL A 138 -3.53 -7.34 -18.99
CA VAL A 138 -4.56 -6.76 -18.12
C VAL A 138 -5.90 -7.48 -18.26
N THR A 139 -6.37 -7.75 -19.48
CA THR A 139 -7.58 -8.55 -19.71
C THR A 139 -7.47 -9.91 -19.03
N ARG A 140 -6.33 -10.61 -19.15
CA ARG A 140 -6.14 -11.92 -18.50
C ARG A 140 -6.17 -11.86 -16.97
N LEU A 141 -5.67 -10.79 -16.36
CA LEU A 141 -5.77 -10.61 -14.92
C LEU A 141 -7.24 -10.42 -14.51
N LEU A 142 -7.95 -9.53 -15.21
CA LEU A 142 -9.36 -9.24 -14.97
C LEU A 142 -10.27 -10.47 -15.21
N ASP A 143 -10.01 -11.25 -16.27
CA ASP A 143 -10.70 -12.52 -16.57
C ASP A 143 -10.63 -13.49 -15.38
N VAL A 144 -9.47 -13.56 -14.70
CA VAL A 144 -9.27 -14.44 -13.53
C VAL A 144 -10.00 -13.90 -12.29
N PHE A 145 -10.00 -12.58 -12.07
CA PHE A 145 -10.81 -11.95 -11.02
C PHE A 145 -12.32 -12.21 -11.21
N ALA A 146 -12.84 -11.97 -12.43
CA ALA A 146 -14.24 -12.20 -12.77
C ALA A 146 -14.65 -13.69 -12.71
N TYR A 147 -13.74 -14.60 -13.07
CA TYR A 147 -13.95 -16.05 -12.92
C TYR A 147 -14.12 -16.48 -11.46
N HIS A 148 -13.37 -15.87 -10.53
CA HIS A 148 -13.47 -16.16 -9.10
C HIS A 148 -14.65 -15.47 -8.41
N GLN A 149 -15.15 -14.35 -8.94
CA GLN A 149 -16.28 -13.61 -8.36
C GLN A 149 -17.21 -13.03 -9.44
N PRO A 150 -18.35 -13.69 -9.74
CA PRO A 150 -19.31 -13.26 -10.77
C PRO A 150 -19.96 -11.88 -10.55
N ARG A 151 -19.80 -11.25 -9.38
CA ARG A 151 -20.21 -9.86 -9.11
C ARG A 151 -19.28 -8.79 -9.72
N LEU A 152 -18.14 -9.20 -10.28
CA LEU A 152 -17.20 -8.31 -10.96
C LEU A 152 -17.53 -8.16 -12.45
N ASP A 153 -17.96 -6.96 -12.84
CA ASP A 153 -17.99 -6.53 -14.24
C ASP A 153 -16.63 -5.89 -14.57
N THR A 154 -15.92 -6.41 -15.59
CA THR A 154 -14.55 -5.98 -15.89
C THR A 154 -14.40 -5.55 -17.35
N GLU A 155 -13.98 -4.31 -17.57
CA GLU A 155 -13.89 -3.69 -18.90
C GLU A 155 -12.49 -3.09 -19.11
N VAL A 156 -11.87 -3.37 -20.27
CA VAL A 156 -10.62 -2.71 -20.69
C VAL A 156 -10.97 -1.65 -21.73
N VAL A 157 -10.62 -0.40 -21.45
CA VAL A 157 -11.06 0.79 -22.19
C VAL A 157 -9.84 1.52 -22.75
N ASP A 158 -9.92 2.00 -23.99
CA ASP A 158 -8.91 2.93 -24.50
C ASP A 158 -9.23 4.36 -24.01
N PRO A 159 -8.36 5.02 -23.21
CA PRO A 159 -8.57 6.40 -22.78
C PRO A 159 -8.72 7.39 -23.95
N THR A 160 -8.19 7.07 -25.14
CA THR A 160 -8.36 7.85 -26.36
C THR A 160 -9.79 7.82 -26.90
N LEU A 161 -10.51 6.72 -26.66
CA LEU A 161 -11.90 6.54 -27.11
C LEU A 161 -12.93 7.03 -26.08
N ARG A 162 -12.50 7.17 -24.81
CA ARG A 162 -13.32 7.63 -23.67
C ARG A 162 -12.65 8.74 -22.85
N PRO A 163 -12.31 9.88 -23.47
CA PRO A 163 -11.71 11.01 -22.75
C PRO A 163 -12.64 11.56 -21.64
N ASP A 164 -13.95 11.40 -21.81
CA ASP A 164 -14.98 11.75 -20.81
C ASP A 164 -14.76 11.08 -19.45
N LEU A 165 -14.24 9.85 -19.43
CA LEU A 165 -13.94 9.13 -18.19
C LEU A 165 -12.59 9.52 -17.58
N VAL A 166 -11.65 10.01 -18.41
CA VAL A 166 -10.32 10.47 -17.98
C VAL A 166 -10.42 11.88 -17.38
N ASP A 167 -11.12 12.80 -18.06
CA ASP A 167 -11.29 14.19 -17.62
C ASP A 167 -12.13 14.28 -16.33
N LEU A 168 -13.15 13.42 -16.16
CA LEU A 168 -13.95 13.31 -14.93
C LEU A 168 -13.10 12.92 -13.71
N VAL A 169 -11.99 12.21 -13.94
CA VAL A 169 -11.08 11.70 -12.91
C VAL A 169 -9.85 12.60 -12.73
N GLY A 170 -9.56 13.47 -13.71
CA GLY A 170 -8.51 14.48 -13.63
C GLY A 170 -7.06 13.96 -13.76
N ILE A 171 -6.86 12.65 -13.87
CA ILE A 171 -5.53 12.03 -13.92
C ILE A 171 -5.12 11.79 -15.38
N ARG A 172 -4.04 12.45 -15.83
CA ARG A 172 -3.55 12.39 -17.23
C ARG A 172 -2.69 11.17 -17.58
N ASN A 173 -2.54 10.21 -16.65
CA ASN A 173 -1.75 9.01 -16.89
C ASN A 173 -2.53 8.04 -17.79
N THR A 174 -1.86 7.48 -18.80
CA THR A 174 -2.53 6.63 -19.80
C THR A 174 -2.80 5.21 -19.33
N ASN A 175 -2.27 4.83 -18.16
CA ASN A 175 -2.37 3.51 -17.54
C ASN A 175 -2.97 3.65 -16.13
N LEU A 176 -4.29 3.49 -16.03
CA LEU A 176 -5.06 3.68 -14.79
C LEU A 176 -6.07 2.55 -14.60
N THR A 177 -6.35 2.18 -13.36
CA THR A 177 -7.49 1.33 -13.01
C THR A 177 -8.47 2.10 -12.14
N ILE A 178 -9.75 2.04 -12.49
CA ILE A 178 -10.87 2.54 -11.71
C ILE A 178 -11.68 1.35 -11.20
N VAL A 179 -11.98 1.32 -9.90
CA VAL A 179 -12.87 0.32 -9.28
C VAL A 179 -14.07 1.06 -8.70
N ARG A 180 -15.29 0.68 -9.09
CA ARG A 180 -16.56 1.29 -8.62
C ARG A 180 -17.42 0.26 -7.92
N GLY A 181 -17.85 0.53 -6.70
CA GLY A 181 -18.72 -0.36 -5.91
C GLY A 181 -19.69 0.43 -5.04
N ASN A 182 -20.99 0.20 -5.23
CA ASN A 182 -22.06 1.10 -4.79
C ASN A 182 -21.72 2.55 -5.22
N ASP A 183 -21.92 3.53 -4.33
CA ASP A 183 -21.63 4.95 -4.57
C ASP A 183 -20.13 5.32 -4.46
N ARG A 184 -19.21 4.35 -4.32
CA ARG A 184 -17.77 4.61 -4.14
C ARG A 184 -16.96 4.32 -5.39
N GLN A 185 -15.90 5.10 -5.59
CA GLN A 185 -14.90 4.90 -6.61
C GLN A 185 -13.49 4.95 -6.00
N VAL A 186 -12.63 4.01 -6.38
CA VAL A 186 -11.18 4.05 -6.12
C VAL A 186 -10.46 4.13 -7.46
N VAL A 187 -9.38 4.91 -7.52
CA VAL A 187 -8.54 5.06 -8.71
C VAL A 187 -7.08 4.93 -8.33
N PHE A 188 -6.32 4.13 -9.08
CA PHE A 188 -4.88 3.93 -8.88
C PHE A 188 -4.15 3.80 -10.23
N PRO A 189 -2.84 4.16 -10.28
CA PRO A 189 -2.02 3.93 -11.47
C PRO A 189 -1.69 2.45 -11.65
N GLY A 190 -1.57 2.00 -12.90
CA GLY A 190 -1.19 0.61 -13.19
C GLY A 190 -2.30 -0.41 -12.94
N PHE A 191 -1.89 -1.68 -12.77
CA PHE A 191 -2.74 -2.86 -12.93
C PHE A 191 -2.30 -4.05 -12.04
N GLU A 192 -1.67 -3.82 -10.88
CA GLU A 192 -1.15 -4.92 -10.06
C GLU A 192 -2.26 -5.62 -9.25
N GLU A 193 -2.07 -6.92 -8.98
CA GLU A 193 -3.03 -7.73 -8.21
C GLU A 193 -3.27 -7.15 -6.80
N ALA A 194 -2.21 -6.63 -6.17
CA ALA A 194 -2.26 -6.07 -4.83
C ALA A 194 -3.13 -4.80 -4.76
N ASP A 195 -2.98 -3.89 -5.72
CA ASP A 195 -3.73 -2.63 -5.78
C ASP A 195 -5.20 -2.88 -6.11
N LEU A 196 -5.48 -3.80 -7.04
CA LEU A 196 -6.85 -4.21 -7.36
C LEU A 196 -7.52 -4.89 -6.15
N ALA A 197 -6.80 -5.78 -5.44
CA ALA A 197 -7.31 -6.39 -4.21
C ALA A 197 -7.58 -5.34 -3.10
N ALA A 198 -6.68 -4.37 -2.92
CA ALA A 198 -6.86 -3.28 -1.95
C ALA A 198 -8.05 -2.39 -2.30
N ALA A 199 -8.21 -2.02 -3.58
CA ALA A 199 -9.34 -1.25 -4.07
C ALA A 199 -10.68 -1.99 -3.88
N LEU A 200 -10.71 -3.32 -4.07
CA LEU A 200 -11.90 -4.14 -3.78
C LEU A 200 -12.25 -4.13 -2.28
N VAL A 201 -11.27 -4.24 -1.38
CA VAL A 201 -11.52 -4.11 0.08
C VAL A 201 -12.06 -2.72 0.43
N GLU A 202 -11.59 -1.67 -0.24
CA GLU A 202 -12.03 -0.29 -0.02
C GLU A 202 -13.49 -0.08 -0.50
N VAL A 203 -13.84 -0.49 -1.73
CA VAL A 203 -15.22 -0.33 -2.26
C VAL A 203 -16.24 -1.31 -1.67
N ASN A 204 -15.80 -2.35 -0.95
CA ASN A 204 -16.67 -3.33 -0.26
C ASN A 204 -16.87 -3.02 1.24
N ARG A 205 -16.18 -2.01 1.81
CA ARG A 205 -16.22 -1.77 3.27
C ARG A 205 -17.63 -1.39 3.76
N LYS A 206 -18.06 -1.92 4.92
CA LYS A 206 -19.41 -1.76 5.49
C LYS A 206 -19.55 -0.70 6.58
N GLN A 207 -18.44 -0.09 7.00
CA GLN A 207 -18.36 0.94 8.04
C GLN A 207 -17.34 2.00 7.59
N PRO A 208 -17.55 3.30 7.87
CA PRO A 208 -16.59 4.33 7.51
C PRO A 208 -15.26 4.17 8.26
N LYS A 209 -14.16 4.64 7.66
CA LYS A 209 -12.89 4.81 8.40
C LYS A 209 -13.02 6.04 9.30
N ILE A 210 -12.65 5.92 10.57
CA ILE A 210 -12.80 7.02 11.53
C ILE A 210 -11.55 7.90 11.55
N ILE A 211 -11.75 9.18 11.30
CA ILE A 211 -10.74 10.24 11.35
C ILE A 211 -10.98 11.03 12.63
N TYR A 212 -9.98 11.10 13.49
CA TYR A 212 -10.06 11.89 14.71
C TYR A 212 -9.42 13.26 14.52
N TRP A 213 -10.23 14.30 14.65
CA TRP A 213 -9.80 15.69 14.63
C TRP A 213 -9.37 16.10 16.03
N VAL A 214 -8.10 16.44 16.20
CA VAL A 214 -7.52 16.76 17.50
C VAL A 214 -7.98 18.15 17.95
N MET A 215 -8.41 18.22 19.21
CA MET A 215 -9.00 19.38 19.86
C MET A 215 -8.47 19.48 21.29
N GLY A 216 -8.07 20.67 21.73
CA GLY A 216 -7.64 20.95 23.12
C GLY A 216 -6.37 21.79 23.24
N HIS A 217 -5.77 22.17 22.11
CA HIS A 217 -4.58 23.01 22.01
C HIS A 217 -4.82 24.17 21.02
N GLY A 218 -6.04 24.74 21.03
CA GLY A 218 -6.41 25.89 20.21
C GLY A 218 -6.56 25.63 18.70
N GLU A 219 -6.78 24.37 18.29
CA GLU A 219 -6.93 23.95 16.89
C GLU A 219 -8.14 24.59 16.20
N ARG A 220 -8.08 24.68 14.87
CA ARG A 220 -9.20 25.10 14.01
C ARG A 220 -10.23 23.99 13.92
N GLY A 221 -11.47 24.26 14.32
CA GLY A 221 -12.56 23.27 14.30
C GLY A 221 -12.98 22.83 12.90
N PHE A 222 -13.20 21.53 12.72
CA PHE A 222 -13.64 20.89 11.47
C PHE A 222 -15.02 21.34 10.98
N GLU A 223 -15.87 21.87 11.87
CA GLU A 223 -17.19 22.38 11.51
C GLU A 223 -17.18 23.85 11.06
N ALA A 224 -16.09 24.59 11.30
CA ALA A 224 -16.04 26.03 11.05
C ALA A 224 -16.13 26.37 9.56
N GLY A 225 -16.90 27.39 9.23
CA GLY A 225 -16.99 27.97 7.88
C GLY A 225 -16.00 29.12 7.65
N GLY A 226 -16.06 29.72 6.47
CA GLY A 226 -15.19 30.85 6.09
C GLY A 226 -13.78 30.41 5.65
N GLY A 227 -12.93 31.39 5.30
CA GLY A 227 -11.65 31.16 4.62
C GLY A 227 -10.55 30.45 5.43
N LEU A 228 -10.75 30.23 6.74
CA LEU A 228 -9.85 29.47 7.62
C LEU A 228 -10.53 28.22 8.23
N GLY A 229 -11.77 27.94 7.82
CA GLY A 229 -12.59 26.86 8.35
C GLY A 229 -12.57 25.62 7.46
N PHE A 230 -12.75 24.45 8.08
CA PHE A 230 -12.60 23.15 7.42
C PHE A 230 -13.93 22.44 7.07
N ASN A 231 -15.08 23.12 7.19
CA ASN A 231 -16.40 22.54 6.93
C ASN A 231 -16.51 21.84 5.55
N ARG A 232 -15.87 22.41 4.51
CA ARG A 232 -15.79 21.78 3.18
C ARG A 232 -14.98 20.48 3.22
N LEU A 233 -13.74 20.51 3.74
CA LEU A 233 -12.89 19.32 3.86
C LEU A 233 -13.58 18.20 4.65
N ARG A 234 -14.32 18.55 5.71
CA ARG A 234 -15.16 17.60 6.45
C ARG A 234 -16.24 16.97 5.56
N GLY A 235 -16.94 17.80 4.78
CA GLY A 235 -17.94 17.34 3.81
C GLY A 235 -17.33 16.41 2.75
N ASP A 236 -16.20 16.81 2.16
CA ASP A 236 -15.46 16.01 1.17
C ASP A 236 -15.05 14.65 1.76
N LEU A 237 -14.48 14.62 2.97
CA LEU A 237 -14.16 13.37 3.69
C LEU A 237 -15.39 12.50 3.99
N THR A 238 -16.53 13.12 4.32
CA THR A 238 -17.79 12.40 4.57
C THR A 238 -18.33 11.77 3.28
N ASN A 239 -18.22 12.47 2.15
CA ASN A 239 -18.59 11.94 0.83
C ASN A 239 -17.70 10.76 0.43
N GLU A 240 -16.40 10.83 0.73
CA GLU A 240 -15.42 9.74 0.56
C GLU A 240 -15.56 8.61 1.62
N TYR A 241 -16.67 8.54 2.35
CA TYR A 241 -17.02 7.49 3.31
C TYR A 241 -16.06 7.39 4.52
N TYR A 242 -15.61 8.55 5.02
CA TYR A 242 -14.93 8.69 6.32
C TYR A 242 -15.87 9.32 7.37
N GLU A 243 -15.69 8.95 8.64
CA GLU A 243 -16.39 9.57 9.77
C GLU A 243 -15.43 10.49 10.52
N VAL A 244 -15.73 11.80 10.61
CA VAL A 244 -14.89 12.76 11.32
C VAL A 244 -15.41 12.96 12.75
N ARG A 245 -14.66 12.54 13.76
CA ARG A 245 -14.97 12.69 15.19
C ARG A 245 -13.98 13.66 15.87
N PRO A 246 -14.39 14.43 16.88
CA PRO A 246 -13.46 15.16 17.73
C PRO A 246 -12.67 14.20 18.64
N LEU A 247 -11.42 14.55 18.96
CA LEU A 247 -10.59 13.87 19.95
C LEU A 247 -9.85 14.90 20.80
N SER A 248 -10.02 14.81 22.12
CA SER A 248 -9.12 15.41 23.10
C SER A 248 -8.53 14.27 23.93
N VAL A 249 -7.24 14.35 24.29
CA VAL A 249 -6.53 13.28 25.00
C VAL A 249 -5.96 13.83 26.30
N GLY A 250 -6.42 13.30 27.43
CA GLY A 250 -5.92 13.60 28.76
C GLY A 250 -4.59 12.91 29.10
N ALA A 251 -4.01 13.29 30.24
CA ALA A 251 -2.85 12.59 30.79
C ALA A 251 -3.22 11.14 31.16
N GLY A 252 -2.42 10.17 30.69
CA GLY A 252 -2.66 8.74 30.89
C GLY A 252 -3.71 8.10 29.97
N GLU A 253 -4.39 8.87 29.11
CA GLU A 253 -5.30 8.32 28.10
C GLU A 253 -4.53 7.76 26.88
N ARG A 254 -5.25 7.25 25.87
CA ARG A 254 -4.68 6.72 24.63
C ARG A 254 -5.52 7.14 23.43
N VAL A 255 -4.90 7.19 22.25
CA VAL A 255 -5.64 7.32 20.99
C VAL A 255 -6.56 6.10 20.83
N PRO A 256 -7.84 6.26 20.42
CA PRO A 256 -8.75 5.16 20.19
C PRO A 256 -8.23 4.13 19.16
N GLU A 257 -8.53 2.85 19.40
CA GLU A 257 -8.06 1.74 18.56
C GLU A 257 -8.75 1.70 17.17
N ASP A 258 -9.87 2.40 17.00
CA ASP A 258 -10.58 2.59 15.72
C ASP A 258 -10.05 3.78 14.88
N ALA A 259 -9.07 4.53 15.39
CA ALA A 259 -8.47 5.66 14.70
C ALA A 259 -7.74 5.25 13.41
N SER A 260 -8.20 5.77 12.26
CA SER A 260 -7.58 5.55 10.95
C SER A 260 -6.62 6.68 10.53
N LEU A 261 -6.80 7.87 11.09
CA LEU A 261 -6.00 9.09 10.87
C LEU A 261 -6.24 10.07 12.03
N LEU A 262 -5.19 10.76 12.49
CA LEU A 262 -5.31 11.97 13.32
C LEU A 262 -5.16 13.23 12.46
N ILE A 263 -6.03 14.23 12.62
CA ILE A 263 -5.86 15.55 12.01
C ILE A 263 -5.57 16.59 13.10
N PHE A 264 -4.41 17.23 13.02
CA PHE A 264 -4.03 18.35 13.88
C PHE A 264 -4.13 19.64 13.07
N ALA A 265 -5.15 20.44 13.32
CA ALA A 265 -5.49 21.59 12.48
C ALA A 265 -4.95 22.91 13.04
N ASP A 266 -3.68 23.23 12.76
CA ASP A 266 -2.98 24.44 13.24
C ASP A 266 -3.04 24.58 14.79
N PRO A 267 -2.48 23.65 15.59
CA PRO A 267 -2.42 23.78 17.06
C PRO A 267 -1.77 25.10 17.49
N ARG A 268 -2.51 25.91 18.26
CA ARG A 268 -2.11 27.28 18.65
C ARG A 268 -1.57 27.38 20.06
N GLU A 269 -1.85 26.40 20.91
CA GLU A 269 -1.33 26.30 22.27
C GLU A 269 -0.32 25.14 22.38
N PRO A 270 0.71 25.20 23.23
CA PRO A 270 1.74 24.17 23.28
C PRO A 270 1.17 22.82 23.70
N ILE A 271 1.32 21.80 22.84
CA ILE A 271 0.87 20.43 23.16
C ILE A 271 1.75 19.91 24.32
N PRO A 272 1.18 19.57 25.50
CA PRO A 272 1.98 19.12 26.63
C PRO A 272 2.82 17.88 26.30
N SER A 273 4.07 17.84 26.76
CA SER A 273 5.04 16.80 26.38
C SER A 273 4.61 15.37 26.74
N GLU A 274 3.67 15.22 27.67
CA GLU A 274 3.04 13.94 28.02
C GLU A 274 2.02 13.51 26.96
N ILE A 275 1.07 14.38 26.60
CA ILE A 275 0.07 14.15 25.55
C ILE A 275 0.75 13.93 24.18
N ALA A 276 1.76 14.73 23.86
CA ALA A 276 2.54 14.55 22.63
C ALA A 276 3.34 13.23 22.58
N ARG A 277 3.66 12.60 23.72
CA ARG A 277 4.22 11.23 23.73
C ARG A 277 3.16 10.19 23.39
N ILE A 278 1.91 10.36 23.83
CA ILE A 278 0.79 9.47 23.50
C ILE A 278 0.56 9.47 21.98
N TYR A 279 0.47 10.65 21.36
CA TYR A 279 0.37 10.76 19.89
C TYR A 279 1.58 10.17 19.18
N ASN A 280 2.80 10.43 19.66
CA ASN A 280 4.01 9.87 19.06
C ASN A 280 4.07 8.33 19.17
N ALA A 281 3.66 7.74 20.28
CA ALA A 281 3.62 6.28 20.44
C ALA A 281 2.69 5.63 19.40
N TRP A 282 1.46 6.12 19.31
CA TRP A 282 0.48 5.62 18.32
C TRP A 282 0.96 5.79 16.87
N LEU A 283 1.65 6.89 16.54
CA LEU A 283 2.29 7.06 15.23
C LEU A 283 3.46 6.09 14.97
N ARG A 284 4.20 5.70 16.01
CA ARG A 284 5.28 4.70 15.92
C ARG A 284 4.75 3.28 15.78
N ASP A 285 3.55 3.00 16.30
CA ASP A 285 2.84 1.73 16.13
C ASP A 285 2.13 1.60 14.76
N GLY A 286 2.42 2.49 13.79
CA GLY A 286 1.87 2.47 12.43
C GLY A 286 0.67 3.39 12.20
N GLY A 287 0.32 4.22 13.18
CA GLY A 287 -0.66 5.30 13.03
C GLY A 287 -0.26 6.34 11.99
N ARG A 288 -1.23 7.13 11.52
CA ARG A 288 -1.06 8.19 10.51
C ARG A 288 -1.58 9.52 11.05
N ALA A 289 -0.88 10.62 10.76
CA ALA A 289 -1.36 11.97 11.07
C ALA A 289 -1.23 12.92 9.87
N LEU A 290 -2.19 13.83 9.76
CA LEU A 290 -2.11 15.06 8.97
C LEU A 290 -1.98 16.23 9.94
N LEU A 291 -0.78 16.82 10.02
CA LEU A 291 -0.50 17.99 10.83
C LEU A 291 -0.42 19.22 9.93
N LEU A 292 -1.47 20.05 9.99
CA LEU A 292 -1.56 21.33 9.30
C LEU A 292 -0.91 22.41 10.18
N VAL A 293 -0.07 23.24 9.57
CA VAL A 293 0.76 24.21 10.28
C VAL A 293 0.79 25.52 9.50
N ASP A 294 0.20 26.59 10.04
CA ASP A 294 0.02 27.86 9.33
C ASP A 294 0.90 28.98 9.93
N VAL A 295 0.89 30.16 9.30
CA VAL A 295 1.54 31.36 9.81
C VAL A 295 0.61 32.06 10.79
N ASN A 296 0.93 31.93 12.09
CA ASN A 296 0.23 32.67 13.13
C ASN A 296 0.89 34.04 13.34
N PHE A 297 0.36 35.06 12.67
CA PHE A 297 0.80 36.46 12.83
C PHE A 297 0.56 37.03 14.25
N GLY A 298 -0.16 36.32 15.12
CA GLY A 298 -0.28 36.65 16.55
C GLY A 298 0.79 36.04 17.46
N GLN A 299 1.72 35.23 16.92
CA GLN A 299 2.78 34.54 17.66
C GLN A 299 4.19 34.93 17.19
N ILE A 300 4.38 36.20 16.80
CA ILE A 300 5.65 36.72 16.27
C ILE A 300 6.82 36.52 17.25
N ASP A 301 6.55 36.56 18.56
CA ASP A 301 7.54 36.43 19.63
C ASP A 301 7.79 34.97 20.10
N ALA A 302 7.27 33.96 19.39
CA ALA A 302 7.43 32.55 19.76
C ALA A 302 8.55 31.87 18.94
N ASP A 303 9.57 31.33 19.60
CA ASP A 303 10.72 30.67 18.95
C ASP A 303 10.36 29.45 18.08
N ALA A 304 9.20 28.82 18.33
CA ALA A 304 8.79 27.56 17.71
C ALA A 304 7.27 27.44 17.55
N HIS A 305 6.84 26.56 16.64
CA HIS A 305 5.42 26.19 16.51
C HIS A 305 4.93 25.43 17.77
N PRO A 306 3.68 25.59 18.23
CA PRO A 306 3.20 24.92 19.44
C PRO A 306 3.20 23.38 19.38
N ALA A 307 3.20 22.79 18.18
CA ALA A 307 3.38 21.34 17.95
C ALA A 307 4.85 20.89 17.75
N GLN A 308 5.86 21.76 17.96
CA GLN A 308 7.25 21.47 17.59
C GLN A 308 7.83 20.22 18.29
N PHE A 309 7.45 19.96 19.55
CA PHE A 309 7.89 18.75 20.28
C PHE A 309 7.43 17.43 19.62
N LEU A 310 6.32 17.44 18.86
CA LEU A 310 5.91 16.30 18.03
C LEU A 310 6.70 16.30 16.72
N LEU A 311 6.80 17.44 16.04
CA LEU A 311 7.53 17.59 14.77
C LEU A 311 9.00 17.16 14.85
N ASP A 312 9.72 17.51 15.92
CA ASP A 312 11.14 17.15 16.10
C ASP A 312 11.38 15.63 16.08
N ARG A 313 10.42 14.82 16.59
CA ARG A 313 10.49 13.35 16.64
C ARG A 313 10.34 12.66 15.29
N TRP A 314 9.92 13.44 14.29
CA TRP A 314 9.77 13.03 12.90
C TRP A 314 10.72 13.82 11.98
N GLY A 315 11.74 14.48 12.56
CA GLY A 315 12.77 15.20 11.81
C GLY A 315 12.26 16.44 11.08
N VAL A 316 11.18 17.06 11.55
CA VAL A 316 10.56 18.25 10.94
C VAL A 316 10.69 19.45 11.87
N ARG A 317 10.93 20.64 11.31
CA ARG A 317 10.79 21.92 12.03
C ARG A 317 9.92 22.87 11.25
N ALA A 318 9.09 23.60 11.98
CA ALA A 318 8.19 24.62 11.43
C ALA A 318 8.59 26.02 11.94
N PRO A 319 9.75 26.57 11.52
CA PRO A 319 10.26 27.83 12.05
C PRO A 319 9.32 29.00 11.75
N MET A 320 9.39 30.05 12.57
CA MET A 320 8.65 31.29 12.31
C MET A 320 9.16 31.96 11.04
N GLY A 321 8.23 32.24 10.12
CA GLY A 321 8.53 32.87 8.83
C GLY A 321 7.36 32.75 7.86
N VAL A 322 7.49 33.40 6.71
CA VAL A 322 6.56 33.31 5.58
C VAL A 322 7.38 32.95 4.34
N VAL A 323 6.95 31.94 3.59
CA VAL A 323 7.52 31.65 2.27
C VAL A 323 7.13 32.78 1.32
N MET A 324 8.13 33.37 0.66
CA MET A 324 7.95 34.44 -0.31
C MET A 324 8.36 33.93 -1.69
N ASP A 325 7.53 34.13 -2.71
CA ASP A 325 7.82 33.65 -4.06
C ASP A 325 8.60 34.71 -4.86
N PRO A 326 9.88 34.47 -5.22
CA PRO A 326 10.66 35.43 -6.00
C PRO A 326 10.09 35.63 -7.41
N ARG A 327 9.27 34.71 -7.92
CA ARG A 327 8.63 34.80 -9.25
C ARG A 327 7.55 35.88 -9.30
N ALA A 328 6.91 36.18 -8.17
CA ALA A 328 5.84 37.19 -8.05
C ALA A 328 6.34 38.66 -8.11
N ARG A 329 7.67 38.88 -8.11
CA ARG A 329 8.31 40.21 -8.12
C ARG A 329 7.99 41.10 -9.34
N THR A 330 7.30 40.58 -10.35
CA THR A 330 6.82 41.33 -11.52
C THR A 330 5.62 42.26 -11.22
N GLY A 331 5.09 42.24 -9.98
CA GLY A 331 4.08 43.19 -9.51
C GLY A 331 2.62 42.81 -9.81
N ALA A 332 2.40 41.68 -10.49
CA ALA A 332 1.07 41.17 -10.80
C ALA A 332 0.47 40.26 -9.71
N THR A 333 1.18 40.02 -8.59
CA THR A 333 0.74 39.10 -7.52
C THR A 333 1.39 39.49 -6.19
N ASP A 334 0.72 39.22 -5.06
CA ASP A 334 1.31 39.40 -3.72
C ASP A 334 2.51 38.44 -3.53
N PRO A 335 3.70 38.91 -3.11
CA PRO A 335 4.87 38.04 -2.95
C PRO A 335 4.72 36.97 -1.85
N ARG A 336 3.73 37.08 -0.95
CA ARG A 336 3.38 36.05 0.03
C ARG A 336 2.62 34.87 -0.61
N THR A 337 1.94 35.11 -1.73
CA THR A 337 1.23 34.08 -2.49
C THR A 337 2.23 33.25 -3.27
N SER A 338 2.54 32.06 -2.74
CA SER A 338 3.49 31.13 -3.34
C SER A 338 2.81 30.12 -4.26
N VAL A 339 3.42 29.83 -5.42
CA VAL A 339 2.91 28.83 -6.35
C VAL A 339 3.71 27.52 -6.22
N GLY A 340 3.00 26.43 -5.96
CA GLY A 340 3.50 25.07 -6.04
C GLY A 340 3.21 24.47 -7.42
N ASP A 341 4.22 24.42 -8.27
CA ASP A 341 4.20 23.78 -9.59
C ASP A 341 5.27 22.69 -9.77
N VAL A 342 6.15 22.51 -8.77
CA VAL A 342 7.14 21.43 -8.72
C VAL A 342 6.72 20.39 -7.69
N PHE A 343 6.17 19.26 -8.17
CA PHE A 343 5.77 18.12 -7.35
C PHE A 343 6.91 17.09 -7.20
N GLY A 344 6.89 16.37 -6.09
CA GLY A 344 7.81 15.25 -5.84
C GLY A 344 7.38 13.97 -6.57
N SER A 345 8.23 12.94 -6.51
CA SER A 345 7.98 11.62 -7.09
C SER A 345 7.14 10.69 -6.20
N HIS A 346 6.36 11.24 -5.27
CA HIS A 346 5.54 10.47 -4.33
C HIS A 346 4.14 10.23 -4.92
N GLU A 347 3.60 9.02 -4.76
CA GLU A 347 2.36 8.60 -5.43
C GLU A 347 1.17 9.54 -5.17
N ALA A 348 1.00 9.98 -3.91
CA ALA A 348 -0.04 10.94 -3.50
C ALA A 348 -0.01 12.31 -4.24
N VAL A 349 1.02 12.60 -5.04
CA VAL A 349 1.08 13.78 -5.94
C VAL A 349 1.34 13.40 -7.40
N ALA A 350 1.40 12.11 -7.77
CA ALA A 350 1.75 11.66 -9.11
C ALA A 350 0.75 12.05 -10.21
N ALA A 351 -0.48 12.42 -9.83
CA ALA A 351 -1.50 12.98 -10.72
C ALA A 351 -1.39 14.51 -10.93
N LEU A 352 -0.63 15.21 -10.08
CA LEU A 352 -0.54 16.68 -10.08
C LEU A 352 0.47 17.33 -11.07
N PRO A 353 1.41 16.64 -11.75
CA PRO A 353 2.29 17.29 -12.73
C PRO A 353 1.53 18.07 -13.81
N GLY A 354 1.87 19.35 -13.95
CA GLY A 354 1.18 20.29 -14.86
C GLY A 354 -0.02 21.03 -14.24
N MET A 355 -0.42 20.68 -13.01
CA MET A 355 -1.31 21.50 -12.19
C MET A 355 -0.52 22.61 -11.47
N ARG A 356 -1.23 23.59 -10.89
CA ARG A 356 -0.64 24.65 -10.06
C ARG A 356 -1.43 24.79 -8.77
N VAL A 357 -0.79 24.58 -7.62
CA VAL A 357 -1.38 24.80 -6.30
C VAL A 357 -0.97 26.19 -5.81
N VAL A 358 -1.90 26.95 -5.24
CA VAL A 358 -1.67 28.33 -4.79
C VAL A 358 -1.77 28.39 -3.27
N PHE A 359 -0.70 28.87 -2.62
CA PHE A 359 -0.61 29.06 -1.18
C PHE A 359 -0.59 30.56 -0.89
N ASN A 360 -1.73 31.15 -0.51
CA ASN A 360 -1.85 32.60 -0.27
C ASN A 360 -0.91 33.12 0.84
N VAL A 361 -0.61 32.26 1.81
CA VAL A 361 0.48 32.35 2.77
C VAL A 361 0.95 30.90 3.01
N ALA A 362 2.24 30.69 3.27
CA ALA A 362 2.77 29.41 3.75
C ALA A 362 3.85 29.62 4.82
N ARG A 363 3.88 28.76 5.84
CA ARG A 363 5.00 28.68 6.79
C ARG A 363 6.11 27.82 6.15
N PRO A 364 7.40 28.19 6.26
CA PRO A 364 8.50 27.31 5.90
C PRO A 364 8.50 26.02 6.75
N LEU A 365 8.93 24.91 6.14
CA LEU A 365 9.23 23.65 6.81
C LEU A 365 10.67 23.26 6.49
N GLU A 366 11.41 22.85 7.53
CA GLU A 366 12.79 22.31 7.42
C GLU A 366 12.77 20.82 7.78
N PHE A 367 13.55 20.01 7.06
CA PHE A 367 13.78 18.60 7.39
C PHE A 367 15.20 18.41 7.96
N PHE A 368 15.35 17.51 8.93
CA PHE A 368 16.64 17.17 9.53
C PHE A 368 16.69 15.70 9.96
N GLU A 369 17.87 15.08 9.90
CA GLU A 369 18.10 13.74 10.46
C GLU A 369 17.99 13.78 11.98
N THR A 370 17.11 12.95 12.58
CA THR A 370 17.10 12.80 14.04
C THR A 370 18.25 11.91 14.48
N THR A 371 18.90 12.26 15.59
CA THR A 371 20.00 11.46 16.15
C THR A 371 19.53 10.17 16.84
N GLU A 372 18.25 10.11 17.21
CA GLU A 372 17.65 8.97 17.90
C GLU A 372 17.09 7.92 16.91
N ASP A 373 16.67 8.34 15.71
CA ASP A 373 16.13 7.43 14.69
C ASP A 373 16.50 7.82 13.24
N ARG A 374 17.01 6.83 12.50
CA ARG A 374 17.44 6.91 11.10
C ARG A 374 16.49 6.20 10.12
N GLN A 375 15.35 5.68 10.60
CA GLN A 375 14.30 5.05 9.78
C GLN A 375 13.22 6.05 9.33
N ILE A 376 13.43 7.35 9.57
CA ILE A 376 12.54 8.44 9.14
C ILE A 376 12.94 8.86 7.72
N PHE A 377 12.01 8.77 6.77
CA PHE A 377 12.22 9.16 5.37
C PHE A 377 11.34 10.38 5.02
N HIS A 378 11.95 11.45 4.52
CA HIS A 378 11.24 12.69 4.17
C HIS A 378 10.97 12.79 2.66
N HIS A 379 9.69 12.76 2.28
CA HIS A 379 9.25 12.93 0.90
C HIS A 379 8.60 14.31 0.70
N ALA A 380 9.30 15.22 0.01
CA ALA A 380 8.77 16.54 -0.31
C ALA A 380 7.70 16.44 -1.42
N LEU A 381 6.42 16.53 -1.04
CA LEU A 381 5.28 16.39 -1.95
C LEU A 381 5.17 17.53 -2.99
N VAL A 382 5.39 18.77 -2.55
CA VAL A 382 5.41 19.96 -3.41
C VAL A 382 6.49 20.93 -2.92
N ARG A 383 7.16 21.61 -3.84
CA ARG A 383 8.13 22.67 -3.55
C ARG A 383 7.57 24.01 -4.05
N VAL A 384 7.76 25.04 -3.23
CA VAL A 384 7.24 26.40 -3.41
C VAL A 384 8.39 27.41 -3.38
N GLY A 385 8.26 28.50 -4.16
CA GLY A 385 9.32 29.48 -4.33
C GLY A 385 10.35 29.09 -5.42
N GLY A 386 11.52 29.73 -5.39
CA GLY A 386 12.65 29.41 -6.25
C GLY A 386 13.69 28.50 -5.56
N GLU A 387 14.69 28.04 -6.30
CA GLU A 387 15.86 27.38 -5.70
C GLU A 387 16.59 28.32 -4.70
N PRO A 388 17.29 27.77 -3.68
CA PRO A 388 18.03 28.56 -2.69
C PRO A 388 19.33 29.19 -3.24
N THR A 389 19.38 29.49 -4.53
CA THR A 389 20.55 30.03 -5.26
C THR A 389 20.72 31.55 -5.15
N GLY A 390 19.81 32.25 -4.45
CA GLY A 390 19.89 33.71 -4.24
C GLY A 390 19.65 34.15 -2.79
N PHE A 391 20.70 34.68 -2.15
CA PHE A 391 20.72 35.56 -0.96
C PHE A 391 19.90 35.21 0.32
N GLY A 392 19.11 34.13 0.34
CA GLY A 392 18.36 33.67 1.52
C GLY A 392 19.00 32.51 2.29
N ALA A 393 20.03 31.87 1.72
CA ALA A 393 20.74 30.78 2.39
C ALA A 393 21.54 31.31 3.59
N ARG A 394 21.22 30.83 4.80
CA ARG A 394 22.09 31.02 5.99
C ARG A 394 23.50 30.49 5.64
N PRO A 395 24.58 31.27 5.89
CA PRO A 395 25.92 30.82 5.58
C PRO A 395 26.27 29.60 6.43
N VAL A 396 26.56 28.47 5.78
CA VAL A 396 26.99 27.24 6.46
C VAL A 396 28.32 27.52 7.15
N HIS A 397 28.34 27.45 8.49
CA HIS A 397 29.58 27.49 9.25
C HIS A 397 30.45 26.28 8.90
N ARG A 398 31.42 26.49 8.01
CA ARG A 398 32.49 25.52 7.75
C ARG A 398 33.47 25.54 8.90
N ASP A 399 33.27 24.65 9.87
CA ASP A 399 34.33 24.26 10.79
C ASP A 399 35.56 23.82 10.00
N ARG A 400 36.73 24.32 10.41
CA ARG A 400 38.01 23.95 9.79
C ARG A 400 38.63 22.81 10.59
N PRO A 401 38.68 21.56 10.07
CA PRO A 401 39.56 20.55 10.64
C PRO A 401 41.02 20.99 10.46
N GLY A 402 41.83 20.81 11.49
CA GLY A 402 43.23 21.21 11.47
C GLY A 402 44.09 20.29 10.58
N ALA A 403 45.07 20.88 9.87
CA ALA A 403 46.11 20.15 9.17
C ALA A 403 47.47 20.77 9.51
N CYS A 404 48.37 19.99 10.11
CA CYS A 404 49.75 20.40 10.34
C CYS A 404 50.55 20.23 9.03
N PRO A 405 51.28 21.24 8.54
CA PRO A 405 52.18 21.05 7.40
C PRO A 405 53.36 20.17 7.79
N HIS A 406 53.57 19.07 7.06
CA HIS A 406 54.80 18.29 7.19
C HIS A 406 56.01 19.05 6.63
N ARG A 407 57.17 18.79 7.21
CA ARG A 407 58.45 19.43 6.91
C ARG A 407 59.08 18.84 5.63
N SER A 408 59.46 19.68 4.68
CA SER A 408 60.24 19.30 3.49
C SER A 408 61.46 20.23 3.28
N VAL A 409 62.48 19.67 2.62
CA VAL A 409 63.86 20.16 2.45
C VAL A 409 64.29 19.55 1.10
N ASP A 410 64.95 20.20 0.14
CA ASP A 410 65.81 21.42 0.11
C ASP A 410 65.65 22.11 -1.30
N GLN A 411 66.38 23.09 -1.84
CA GLN A 411 67.57 23.89 -1.48
C GLN A 411 67.66 25.17 -2.38
N ARG A 412 68.58 26.09 -2.04
CA ARG A 412 69.28 27.09 -2.91
C ARG A 412 68.64 28.45 -3.26
N ARG A 413 69.33 29.50 -2.76
CA ARG A 413 69.86 30.69 -3.46
C ARG A 413 68.89 31.72 -4.07
N GLY A 414 69.01 32.97 -3.61
CA GLY A 414 68.57 34.18 -4.33
C GLY A 414 68.70 35.43 -3.46
N ALA A 415 69.62 36.34 -3.79
CA ALA A 415 69.90 37.54 -2.99
C ALA A 415 68.91 38.70 -3.26
N GLY A 416 68.69 39.57 -2.27
CA GLY A 416 67.93 40.82 -2.41
C GLY A 416 67.70 41.48 -1.05
N ALA A 417 68.03 42.77 -0.91
CA ALA A 417 67.90 43.53 0.34
C ALA A 417 67.34 44.94 0.07
N VAL A 418 67.11 45.72 1.15
CA VAL A 418 66.54 47.09 1.17
C VAL A 418 65.01 47.13 0.93
N GLY A 419 64.21 47.94 1.64
CA GLY A 419 64.49 48.75 2.83
C GLY A 419 63.51 49.92 3.05
N GLY A 420 63.20 50.23 4.32
CA GLY A 420 62.35 51.35 4.75
C GLY A 420 60.82 51.09 4.65
N ALA A 421 59.94 51.87 5.29
CA ALA A 421 60.06 52.76 6.45
C ALA A 421 58.63 53.14 6.93
N CYS A 422 58.39 53.36 8.22
CA CYS A 422 57.14 53.97 8.72
C CYS A 422 57.26 55.51 8.75
N PRO A 423 56.13 56.26 8.85
CA PRO A 423 55.80 56.78 10.18
C PRO A 423 54.30 56.92 10.53
N HIS A 424 54.07 57.18 11.82
CA HIS A 424 52.80 57.36 12.55
C HIS A 424 51.81 58.42 12.04
N ARG A 425 50.51 58.17 12.33
CA ARG A 425 49.64 58.96 13.26
C ARG A 425 48.28 58.25 13.40
N GLY A 426 47.52 58.30 14.50
CA GLY A 426 47.72 58.89 15.84
C GLY A 426 46.86 58.15 16.89
N ALA A 427 46.86 58.57 18.17
CA ALA A 427 46.28 57.76 19.27
C ALA A 427 45.47 58.55 20.33
N ALA A 428 44.41 57.92 20.87
CA ALA A 428 43.67 58.21 22.12
C ALA A 428 42.45 57.25 22.21
N ARG A 429 41.89 56.82 23.35
CA ARG A 429 42.28 56.66 24.79
C ARG A 429 41.45 55.45 25.28
N VAL A 430 42.02 54.41 25.89
CA VAL A 430 42.23 54.25 27.35
C VAL A 430 41.00 54.55 28.22
N SER A 431 40.37 53.50 28.75
CA SER A 431 40.04 53.38 30.19
C SER A 431 40.00 51.89 30.61
N GLN A 432 40.25 51.59 31.88
CA GLN A 432 40.23 50.24 32.47
C GLN A 432 39.63 50.27 33.88
N VAL A 433 38.80 49.28 34.21
CA VAL A 433 38.60 48.73 35.57
C VAL A 433 38.36 47.22 35.36
N ARG A 434 39.28 46.30 35.71
CA ARG A 434 39.56 45.69 37.03
C ARG A 434 38.33 45.03 37.70
N ALA A 435 38.45 43.94 38.49
CA ALA A 435 39.41 42.81 38.57
C ALA A 435 38.95 41.84 39.70
N ALA A 436 39.51 40.63 39.72
CA ALA A 436 39.36 39.56 40.74
C ALA A 436 37.95 38.91 40.81
N ALA A 437 37.74 37.58 40.93
CA ALA A 437 38.51 36.39 41.32
C ALA A 437 38.24 35.87 42.75
N GLY A 438 37.78 34.62 42.83
CA GLY A 438 37.61 33.79 44.03
C GLY A 438 37.53 32.31 43.62
N CYS A 439 38.11 31.38 44.38
CA CYS A 439 38.36 30.02 43.86
C CYS A 439 38.50 28.95 44.97
N ARG A 440 38.20 27.68 44.59
CA ARG A 440 38.45 26.39 45.29
C ARG A 440 37.44 25.96 46.38
N GLY A 441 37.06 24.67 46.31
CA GLY A 441 36.33 23.91 47.33
C GLY A 441 36.05 22.47 46.86
N ARG A 442 36.78 21.48 47.39
CA ARG A 442 36.73 20.06 46.96
C ARG A 442 35.58 19.27 47.64
N GLY A 443 35.07 18.22 46.98
CA GLY A 443 34.18 17.17 47.58
C GLY A 443 34.97 16.10 48.37
N PRO A 444 34.61 14.79 48.38
CA PRO A 444 33.55 14.07 47.63
C PRO A 444 32.86 12.90 48.44
N ARG A 445 32.28 11.89 47.73
CA ARG A 445 31.65 10.61 48.21
C ARG A 445 30.18 10.72 48.65
N LYS A 446 29.35 9.66 48.66
CA LYS A 446 29.54 8.19 48.48
C LYS A 446 28.62 7.57 47.40
N ARG A 447 28.92 6.33 47.00
CA ARG A 447 27.98 5.40 46.33
C ARG A 447 27.05 4.72 47.36
N ALA A 448 25.89 4.26 46.90
CA ALA A 448 25.13 3.14 47.46
C ALA A 448 24.49 2.34 46.31
N SER A 449 24.20 1.05 46.50
CA SER A 449 23.75 0.17 45.42
C SER A 449 22.86 -0.99 45.90
N SER A 450 21.65 -1.06 45.34
CA SER A 450 20.73 -2.21 45.37
C SER A 450 19.78 -1.99 44.17
N SER A 451 19.66 -2.86 43.16
CA SER A 451 19.54 -4.32 43.20
C SER A 451 18.32 -4.77 44.02
N SER A 452 17.19 -4.89 43.34
CA SER A 452 16.23 -5.96 43.55
C SER A 452 15.45 -6.17 42.25
N ALA A 453 15.13 -7.42 41.93
CA ALA A 453 14.32 -7.77 40.77
C ALA A 453 12.99 -8.35 41.26
N MET A 454 11.90 -8.03 40.55
CA MET A 454 10.62 -8.74 40.68
C MET A 454 10.08 -9.01 39.28
N ARG A 455 9.39 -10.13 39.11
CA ARG A 455 8.89 -10.69 37.85
C ARG A 455 7.58 -11.40 38.18
N ILE A 456 6.67 -11.54 37.20
CA ILE A 456 5.32 -12.14 37.36
C ILE A 456 4.39 -11.14 38.11
N SER A 457 3.10 -11.02 37.78
CA SER A 457 2.27 -11.76 36.79
C SER A 457 2.03 -10.99 35.50
#